data_AF-A0A517IGL5-F1
#
_entry.id   AF-A0A517IGL5-F1
#
_cell.length_a   1.000
_cell.length_b   1.000
_cell.length_c   1.000
_cell.angle_alpha   90.00
_cell.angle_beta   90.00
_cell.angle_gamma   90.00
#
_symmetry.space_group_name_H-M   'P 1'
#
loop_
_entity.id
_entity.type
_entity.pdbx_description
1 polymer ?
#
loop_
_entity_poly.entity_id
_entity_poly.type
_entity_poly.pdbx_seq_one_letter_code
_entity_poly.pdbx_strand_id
1 'polypeptide(L)'
;MDIDFYRRWACQKMLESSQSNVWEGHWACAVIALTELLEEKLVPAKLEDLIHNNLVKIVEEHANEQQYRANKEYEGFPAQMMRLLVQKNHTCHALGHDVIYTFYLLSMLSRSAIPATAELFDAMGKMVGSFEASGPGYVTVNGENIVIDPDGVPYTGVRLQLTPETVLDLLHNFQRPLQMEKGDMQLGHILTHGHAIVEMKQAYRQYVHDNLDPAFYARINLLAYANTLEENRVESESAVTEYELNPLEPSYWEQALAESRHGHFYKYAYSYLRLYRMAGRSPSDFRLFQRIL
;
A
#
# COMPACT_ATOMS: atom_id res chain seq x y z
N MET A 1 -24.09 -6.36 9.23
CA MET A 1 -23.03 -5.51 9.81
C MET A 1 -22.80 -4.37 8.83
N ASP A 2 -22.60 -3.15 9.32
CA ASP A 2 -22.60 -1.95 8.47
C ASP A 2 -21.19 -1.64 7.92
N ILE A 3 -20.91 -2.03 6.68
CA ILE A 3 -19.63 -1.72 6.01
C ILE A 3 -19.41 -0.20 5.93
N ASP A 4 -20.49 0.60 5.87
CA ASP A 4 -20.35 2.05 5.81
C ASP A 4 -19.83 2.64 7.13
N PHE A 5 -19.99 1.95 8.26
CA PHE A 5 -19.33 2.34 9.51
C PHE A 5 -17.81 2.34 9.36
N TYR A 6 -17.22 1.25 8.85
CA TYR A 6 -15.77 1.12 8.66
C TYR A 6 -15.22 2.11 7.65
N ARG A 7 -15.98 2.39 6.59
CA ARG A 7 -15.61 3.37 5.57
C ARG A 7 -15.63 4.80 6.12
N ARG A 8 -16.66 5.17 6.88
CA ARG A 8 -16.71 6.46 7.59
C ARG A 8 -15.58 6.57 8.60
N TRP A 9 -15.28 5.49 9.32
CA TRP A 9 -14.16 5.43 10.23
C TRP A 9 -12.83 5.68 9.50
N ALA A 10 -12.63 5.08 8.32
CA ALA A 10 -11.41 5.28 7.53
C ALA A 10 -11.27 6.73 7.03
N CYS A 11 -12.36 7.35 6.55
CA CYS A 11 -12.34 8.77 6.20
C CYS A 11 -11.93 9.64 7.39
N GLN A 12 -12.53 9.41 8.57
CA GLN A 12 -12.19 10.16 9.77
C GLN A 12 -10.74 9.91 10.21
N LYS A 13 -10.25 8.68 10.11
CA LYS A 13 -8.87 8.36 10.47
C LYS A 13 -7.89 9.11 9.56
N MET A 14 -8.17 9.23 8.26
CA MET A 14 -7.36 10.07 7.35
C MET A 14 -7.36 11.56 7.77
N LEU A 15 -8.50 12.10 8.22
CA LEU A 15 -8.57 13.47 8.74
C LEU A 15 -7.66 13.65 9.96
N GLU A 16 -7.77 12.76 10.95
CA GLU A 16 -6.98 12.80 12.17
C GLU A 16 -5.48 12.64 11.87
N SER A 17 -5.11 11.66 11.04
CA SER A 17 -3.73 11.42 10.62
C SER A 17 -3.11 12.63 9.91
N SER A 18 -3.89 13.41 9.15
CA SER A 18 -3.38 14.64 8.52
C SER A 18 -3.01 15.75 9.51
N GLN A 19 -3.49 15.67 10.75
CA GLN A 19 -3.32 16.68 11.79
C GLN A 19 -2.28 16.27 12.85
N SER A 20 -2.20 14.99 13.18
CA SER A 20 -1.29 14.46 14.21
C SER A 20 -0.05 13.80 13.59
N ASN A 21 -0.28 12.70 12.88
CA ASN A 21 0.75 11.80 12.37
C ASN A 21 0.28 11.16 11.07
N VAL A 22 0.88 11.57 9.94
CA VAL A 22 0.48 11.09 8.61
C VAL A 22 0.64 9.58 8.45
N TRP A 23 1.52 8.94 9.24
CA TRP A 23 1.72 7.49 9.23
C TRP A 23 0.55 6.73 9.88
N GLU A 24 -0.34 7.38 10.62
CA GLU A 24 -1.55 6.71 11.12
C GLU A 24 -2.57 6.43 10.00
N GLY A 25 -2.39 7.03 8.81
CA GLY A 25 -3.16 6.69 7.62
C GLY A 25 -2.99 5.23 7.17
N HIS A 26 -1.95 4.52 7.66
CA HIS A 26 -1.82 3.08 7.50
C HIS A 26 -3.06 2.35 8.03
N TRP A 27 -3.64 2.79 9.15
CA TRP A 27 -4.81 2.15 9.76
C TRP A 27 -6.07 2.34 8.93
N ALA A 28 -6.25 3.53 8.34
CA ALA A 28 -7.34 3.78 7.41
C ALA A 28 -7.22 2.87 6.17
N CYS A 29 -6.04 2.79 5.57
CA CYS A 29 -5.79 1.88 4.43
C CYS A 29 -5.99 0.41 4.80
N ALA A 30 -5.62 0.02 6.02
CA ALA A 30 -5.77 -1.34 6.55
C ALA A 30 -7.25 -1.74 6.66
N VAL A 31 -8.07 -0.85 7.24
CA VAL A 31 -9.52 -1.04 7.32
C VAL A 31 -10.14 -1.12 5.92
N ILE A 32 -9.73 -0.24 5.00
CA ILE A 32 -10.22 -0.28 3.62
C ILE A 32 -9.85 -1.62 2.95
N ALA A 33 -8.59 -2.04 3.04
CA ALA A 33 -8.12 -3.30 2.47
C ALA A 33 -8.92 -4.51 2.96
N LEU A 34 -9.21 -4.59 4.27
CA LEU A 34 -10.05 -5.65 4.83
C LEU A 34 -11.50 -5.58 4.33
N THR A 35 -12.09 -4.38 4.24
CA THR A 35 -13.44 -4.25 3.67
C THR A 35 -13.49 -4.69 2.22
N GLU A 36 -12.49 -4.32 1.41
CA GLU A 36 -12.44 -4.68 -0.01
C GLU A 36 -12.19 -6.18 -0.21
N LEU A 37 -11.37 -6.83 0.62
CA LEU A 37 -11.20 -8.29 0.61
C LEU A 37 -12.54 -9.04 0.76
N LEU A 38 -13.41 -8.55 1.67
CA LEU A 38 -14.71 -9.14 1.96
C LEU A 38 -15.73 -8.86 0.84
N GLU A 39 -15.83 -7.61 0.40
CA GLU A 39 -16.78 -7.20 -0.64
C GLU A 39 -16.48 -7.83 -1.99
N GLU A 40 -15.19 -7.91 -2.34
CA GLU A 40 -14.75 -8.51 -3.58
C GLU A 40 -14.65 -10.03 -3.52
N LYS A 41 -14.89 -10.66 -2.35
CA LYS A 41 -14.77 -12.12 -2.17
C LYS A 41 -13.41 -12.64 -2.62
N LEU A 42 -12.35 -11.95 -2.20
CA LEU A 42 -10.96 -12.29 -2.56
C LEU A 42 -10.40 -13.46 -1.73
N VAL A 43 -11.08 -13.81 -0.64
CA VAL A 43 -10.72 -14.92 0.25
C VAL A 43 -11.84 -15.97 0.30
N PRO A 44 -11.55 -17.20 0.74
CA PRO A 44 -12.57 -18.20 1.03
C PRO A 44 -13.56 -17.72 2.10
N ALA A 45 -14.85 -18.05 1.92
CA ALA A 45 -15.92 -17.66 2.85
C ALA A 45 -15.66 -18.09 4.31
N LYS A 46 -14.93 -19.20 4.52
CA LYS A 46 -14.51 -19.68 5.84
C LYS A 46 -13.64 -18.67 6.63
N LEU A 47 -13.05 -17.68 5.96
CA LEU A 47 -12.17 -16.68 6.58
C LEU A 47 -12.90 -15.35 6.89
N GLU A 48 -14.13 -15.16 6.42
CA GLU A 48 -14.82 -13.87 6.54
C GLU A 48 -14.97 -13.43 8.01
N ASP A 49 -15.37 -14.35 8.90
CA ASP A 49 -15.51 -14.05 10.34
C ASP A 49 -14.18 -13.64 10.98
N LEU A 50 -13.08 -14.28 10.59
CA LEU A 50 -11.75 -13.96 11.12
C LEU A 50 -11.24 -12.60 10.62
N ILE A 51 -11.50 -12.27 9.35
CA ILE A 51 -11.22 -10.95 8.78
C ILE A 51 -12.08 -9.87 9.44
N HIS A 52 -13.35 -10.17 9.73
CA HIS A 52 -14.22 -9.29 10.51
C HIS A 52 -13.68 -9.04 11.92
N ASN A 53 -13.16 -10.06 12.60
CA ASN A 53 -12.52 -9.89 13.91
C ASN A 53 -11.28 -8.98 13.82
N ASN A 54 -10.48 -9.10 12.75
CA ASN A 54 -9.36 -8.19 12.49
C ASN A 54 -9.84 -6.73 12.29
N LEU A 55 -10.93 -6.52 11.54
CA LEU A 55 -11.54 -5.20 11.36
C LEU A 55 -11.97 -4.57 12.69
N VAL A 56 -12.69 -5.34 13.52
CA VAL A 56 -13.14 -4.87 14.84
C VAL A 56 -11.95 -4.50 15.70
N LYS A 57 -10.93 -5.36 15.78
CA LYS A 57 -9.74 -5.12 16.59
C LYS A 57 -9.02 -3.82 16.23
N ILE A 58 -8.76 -3.56 14.94
CA ILE A 58 -8.08 -2.32 14.50
C ILE A 58 -8.87 -1.08 14.92
N VAL A 59 -10.19 -1.10 14.74
CA VAL A 59 -11.06 0.03 15.06
C VAL A 59 -11.10 0.29 16.57
N GLU A 60 -11.06 -0.76 17.38
CA GLU A 60 -11.01 -0.67 18.85
C GLU A 60 -9.65 -0.16 19.35
N GLU A 61 -8.54 -0.71 18.84
CA GLU A 61 -7.18 -0.33 19.26
C GLU A 61 -6.77 1.07 18.79
N HIS A 62 -7.28 1.49 17.63
CA HIS A 62 -6.97 2.77 17.01
C HIS A 62 -8.19 3.68 16.90
N ALA A 63 -9.04 3.71 17.93
CA ALA A 63 -10.28 4.48 17.93
C ALA A 63 -10.10 5.92 17.42
N ASN A 64 -11.09 6.40 16.66
CA ASN A 64 -11.12 7.80 16.25
C ASN A 64 -11.59 8.67 17.42
N GLU A 65 -11.07 9.89 17.49
CA GLU A 65 -11.53 10.89 18.46
C GLU A 65 -12.89 11.45 18.06
N GLN A 66 -13.19 11.49 16.75
CA GLN A 66 -14.43 12.02 16.23
C GLN A 66 -15.11 11.05 15.25
N GLN A 67 -16.26 11.47 14.71
CA GLN A 67 -16.96 10.78 13.65
C GLN A 67 -16.90 11.60 12.37
N TYR A 68 -16.78 10.93 11.23
CA TYR A 68 -16.74 11.59 9.92
C TYR A 68 -18.06 12.32 9.64
N ARG A 69 -17.96 13.64 9.43
CA ARG A 69 -19.11 14.50 9.12
C ARG A 69 -19.35 14.54 7.61
N ALA A 70 -20.32 13.76 7.15
CA ALA A 70 -20.78 13.76 5.77
C ALA A 70 -21.68 14.97 5.48
N ASN A 71 -21.08 16.17 5.44
CA ASN A 71 -21.78 17.44 5.23
C ASN A 71 -22.00 17.74 3.74
N LYS A 72 -21.04 18.37 3.05
CA LYS A 72 -21.17 18.74 1.63
C LYS A 72 -20.13 18.03 0.78
N GLU A 73 -20.61 17.34 -0.25
CA GLU A 73 -19.74 16.71 -1.24
C GLU A 73 -18.90 17.75 -1.99
N TYR A 74 -17.63 17.44 -2.16
CA TYR A 74 -16.65 18.24 -2.85
C TYR A 74 -16.60 17.84 -4.32
N GLU A 75 -17.07 18.75 -5.17
CA GLU A 75 -17.17 18.50 -6.60
C GLU A 75 -15.79 18.26 -7.23
N GLY A 76 -15.68 17.19 -8.02
CA GLY A 76 -14.45 16.85 -8.72
C GLY A 76 -13.34 16.31 -7.81
N PHE A 77 -13.65 15.85 -6.59
CA PHE A 77 -12.67 15.29 -5.65
C PHE A 77 -11.68 14.31 -6.32
N PRO A 78 -12.11 13.27 -7.07
CA PRO A 78 -11.16 12.33 -7.68
C PRO A 78 -10.23 13.01 -8.68
N ALA A 79 -10.77 13.89 -9.53
CA ALA A 79 -10.00 14.62 -10.54
C ALA A 79 -8.94 15.54 -9.91
N GLN A 80 -9.25 16.14 -8.76
CA GLN A 80 -8.31 17.00 -8.05
C GLN A 80 -7.22 16.20 -7.34
N MET A 81 -7.57 15.08 -6.70
CA MET A 81 -6.60 14.17 -6.11
C MET A 81 -5.63 13.60 -7.16
N MET A 82 -6.14 13.18 -8.32
CA MET A 82 -5.27 12.69 -9.40
C MET A 82 -4.34 13.78 -9.93
N ARG A 83 -4.83 15.01 -10.09
CA ARG A 83 -3.98 16.14 -10.50
C ARG A 83 -2.87 16.41 -9.49
N LEU A 84 -3.18 16.36 -8.19
CA LEU A 84 -2.19 16.54 -7.13
C LEU A 84 -1.07 15.49 -7.22
N LEU A 85 -1.42 14.22 -7.40
CA LEU A 85 -0.45 13.14 -7.55
C LEU A 85 0.41 13.29 -8.82
N VAL A 86 -0.21 13.60 -9.97
CA VAL A 86 0.52 13.74 -11.23
C VAL A 86 1.47 14.95 -11.20
N GLN A 87 1.09 16.06 -10.56
CA GLN A 87 1.99 17.22 -10.42
C GLN A 87 3.21 16.93 -9.54
N LYS A 88 3.11 15.92 -8.67
CA LYS A 88 4.16 15.50 -7.75
C LYS A 88 4.85 14.19 -8.16
N ASN A 89 4.59 13.67 -9.36
CA ASN A 89 5.13 12.37 -9.78
C ASN A 89 6.67 12.33 -9.94
N HIS A 90 7.32 13.48 -10.10
CA HIS A 90 8.76 13.61 -10.22
C HIS A 90 9.47 13.64 -8.87
N THR A 91 8.71 13.86 -7.81
CA THR A 91 9.26 14.00 -6.49
C THR A 91 9.18 12.62 -5.87
N CYS A 92 10.29 11.89 -5.93
CA CYS A 92 10.34 10.54 -5.41
C CYS A 92 10.05 10.64 -3.89
N HIS A 93 8.86 10.26 -3.43
CA HIS A 93 8.43 10.51 -2.05
C HIS A 93 7.96 9.22 -1.38
N ALA A 94 8.26 9.13 -0.08
CA ALA A 94 7.63 8.24 0.89
C ALA A 94 7.30 6.81 0.44
N LEU A 95 8.21 6.04 -0.17
CA LEU A 95 7.94 4.64 -0.52
C LEU A 95 6.66 4.40 -1.38
N GLY A 96 6.07 5.44 -1.98
CA GLY A 96 4.76 5.41 -2.66
C GLY A 96 3.51 5.63 -1.78
N HIS A 97 3.64 6.08 -0.53
CA HIS A 97 2.52 6.29 0.40
C HIS A 97 1.49 7.30 -0.08
N ASP A 98 1.92 8.36 -0.76
CA ASP A 98 1.07 9.35 -1.40
C ASP A 98 0.10 8.69 -2.40
N VAL A 99 0.63 7.83 -3.26
CA VAL A 99 -0.11 7.08 -4.26
C VAL A 99 -1.00 6.01 -3.61
N ILE A 100 -0.45 5.27 -2.63
CA ILE A 100 -1.16 4.20 -1.92
C ILE A 100 -2.37 4.74 -1.16
N TYR A 101 -2.19 5.79 -0.34
CA TYR A 101 -3.28 6.32 0.50
C TYR A 101 -4.37 6.93 -0.34
N THR A 102 -3.98 7.65 -1.40
CA THR A 102 -4.94 8.22 -2.35
C THR A 102 -5.73 7.12 -3.04
N PHE A 103 -5.09 6.04 -3.48
CA PHE A 103 -5.77 4.90 -4.09
C PHE A 103 -6.81 4.29 -3.14
N TYR A 104 -6.41 3.90 -1.92
CA TYR A 104 -7.34 3.24 -1.00
C TYR A 104 -8.56 4.12 -0.71
N LEU A 105 -8.33 5.42 -0.47
CA LEU A 105 -9.44 6.34 -0.23
C LEU A 105 -10.36 6.47 -1.46
N LEU A 106 -9.80 6.69 -2.65
CA LEU A 106 -10.58 6.85 -3.88
C LEU A 106 -11.33 5.57 -4.26
N SER A 107 -10.71 4.40 -4.09
CA SER A 107 -11.34 3.11 -4.33
C SER A 107 -12.56 2.93 -3.43
N MET A 108 -12.39 3.14 -2.12
CA MET A 108 -13.46 3.07 -1.15
C MET A 108 -14.59 4.07 -1.43
N LEU A 109 -14.26 5.34 -1.71
CA LEU A 109 -15.25 6.38 -2.00
C LEU A 109 -16.08 6.01 -3.25
N SER A 110 -15.42 5.51 -4.31
CA SER A 110 -16.09 5.14 -5.57
C SER A 110 -17.12 4.02 -5.44
N ARG A 111 -17.04 3.23 -4.35
CA ARG A 111 -17.90 2.09 -4.04
C ARG A 111 -18.88 2.36 -2.90
N SER A 112 -18.95 3.59 -2.40
CA SER A 112 -19.74 3.96 -1.23
C SER A 112 -20.66 5.15 -1.50
N ALA A 113 -21.69 5.31 -0.69
CA ALA A 113 -22.53 6.52 -0.69
C ALA A 113 -21.96 7.63 0.23
N ILE A 114 -20.72 7.51 0.69
CA ILE A 114 -20.08 8.47 1.59
C ILE A 114 -19.58 9.65 0.76
N PRO A 115 -20.05 10.88 1.01
CA PRO A 115 -19.59 12.03 0.27
C PRO A 115 -18.13 12.34 0.62
N ALA A 116 -17.32 12.54 -0.41
CA ALA A 116 -15.97 13.07 -0.27
C ALA A 116 -16.08 14.56 0.06
N THR A 117 -15.64 15.00 1.24
CA THR A 117 -15.80 16.40 1.67
C THR A 117 -14.58 17.25 1.32
N ALA A 118 -14.73 18.57 1.37
CA ALA A 118 -13.61 19.49 1.18
C ALA A 118 -12.55 19.33 2.29
N GLU A 119 -13.00 19.05 3.52
CA GLU A 119 -12.11 18.76 4.65
C GLU A 119 -11.26 17.51 4.39
N LEU A 120 -11.87 16.45 3.84
CA LEU A 120 -11.15 15.24 3.44
C LEU A 120 -10.15 15.52 2.32
N PHE A 121 -10.50 16.40 1.36
CA PHE A 121 -9.60 16.80 0.30
C PHE A 121 -8.37 17.53 0.86
N ASP A 122 -8.59 18.51 1.73
CA ASP A 122 -7.52 19.27 2.37
C ASP A 122 -6.62 18.38 3.23
N ALA A 123 -7.21 17.42 3.96
CA ALA A 123 -6.47 16.44 4.75
C ALA A 123 -5.57 15.56 3.87
N MET A 124 -6.12 15.00 2.80
CA MET A 124 -5.35 14.19 1.86
C MET A 124 -4.27 15.00 1.15
N GLY A 125 -4.57 16.25 0.78
CA GLY A 125 -3.61 17.19 0.22
C GLY A 125 -2.41 17.43 1.14
N LYS A 126 -2.67 17.62 2.44
CA LYS A 126 -1.62 17.72 3.47
C LYS A 126 -0.81 16.44 3.56
N MET A 127 -1.44 15.27 3.66
CA MET A 127 -0.73 13.99 3.77
C MET A 127 0.20 13.74 2.57
N VAL A 128 -0.32 13.91 1.35
CA VAL A 128 0.47 13.82 0.11
C VAL A 128 1.63 14.83 0.12
N GLY A 129 1.42 16.03 0.64
CA GLY A 129 2.48 17.02 0.82
C GLY A 129 3.51 16.67 1.89
N SER A 130 3.11 16.09 3.02
CA SER A 130 4.01 15.75 4.11
C SER A 130 4.94 14.58 3.78
N PHE A 131 4.53 13.71 2.86
CA PHE A 131 5.37 12.60 2.39
C PHE A 131 6.64 13.06 1.67
N GLU A 132 6.68 14.29 1.16
CA GLU A 132 7.89 14.94 0.66
C GLU A 132 9.03 14.96 1.68
N ALA A 133 8.70 15.26 2.95
CA ALA A 133 9.69 15.35 4.02
C ALA A 133 10.28 13.98 4.42
N SER A 134 9.62 12.87 4.08
CA SER A 134 10.10 11.53 4.41
C SER A 134 11.15 10.99 3.42
N GLY A 135 11.32 11.71 2.31
CA GLY A 135 12.38 11.47 1.34
C GLY A 135 12.18 10.23 0.46
N PRO A 136 12.67 10.27 -0.78
CA PRO A 136 12.67 9.11 -1.67
C PRO A 136 13.55 7.97 -1.25
N GLY A 137 14.60 8.32 -0.50
CA GLY A 137 15.81 7.53 -0.40
C GLY A 137 15.85 6.58 0.76
N TYR A 138 14.81 6.57 1.60
CA TYR A 138 14.83 5.76 2.81
C TYR A 138 14.91 4.28 2.45
N VAL A 139 16.03 3.67 2.79
CA VAL A 139 16.31 2.25 2.60
C VAL A 139 17.17 1.73 3.74
N THR A 140 16.97 0.47 4.11
CA THR A 140 17.95 -0.26 4.93
C THR A 140 19.10 -0.74 4.06
N VAL A 141 20.36 -0.51 4.49
CA VAL A 141 21.60 -1.09 3.94
C VAL A 141 22.50 -1.47 5.12
N ASN A 142 23.08 -2.67 5.11
CA ASN A 142 23.93 -3.21 6.18
C ASN A 142 23.26 -3.14 7.58
N GLY A 143 21.93 -3.27 7.63
CA GLY A 143 21.14 -3.17 8.87
C GLY A 143 20.90 -1.74 9.38
N GLU A 144 21.36 -0.71 8.67
CA GLU A 144 21.16 0.69 9.02
C GLU A 144 20.25 1.39 8.02
N ASN A 145 19.40 2.29 8.51
CA ASN A 145 18.55 3.11 7.67
C ASN A 145 19.33 4.29 7.11
N ILE A 146 19.43 4.37 5.78
CA ILE A 146 20.11 5.45 5.07
C ILE A 146 19.15 6.15 4.10
N VAL A 147 19.54 7.32 3.63
CA VAL A 147 18.81 8.08 2.60
C VAL A 147 19.67 8.18 1.34
N ILE A 148 19.19 7.61 0.24
CA ILE A 148 19.83 7.71 -1.08
C ILE A 148 19.17 8.83 -1.89
N ASP A 149 19.98 9.77 -2.38
CA ASP A 149 19.51 10.80 -3.31
C ASP A 149 19.16 10.16 -4.67
N PRO A 150 17.89 10.26 -5.14
CA PRO A 150 17.46 9.66 -6.40
C PRO A 150 18.18 10.23 -7.62
N ASP A 151 18.68 11.48 -7.57
CA ASP A 151 19.34 12.11 -8.72
C ASP A 151 20.67 11.43 -9.09
N GLY A 152 21.28 10.70 -8.14
CA GLY A 152 22.50 9.93 -8.33
C GLY A 152 22.29 8.47 -8.75
N VAL A 153 21.04 8.00 -8.85
CA VAL A 153 20.75 6.57 -9.06
C VAL A 153 20.72 6.23 -10.56
N PRO A 154 21.55 5.28 -11.03
CA PRO A 154 21.54 4.85 -12.42
C PRO A 154 20.20 4.26 -12.84
N TYR A 155 19.72 4.62 -14.03
CA TYR A 155 18.54 4.00 -14.62
C TYR A 155 18.85 2.57 -15.08
N THR A 156 18.10 1.59 -14.57
CA THR A 156 18.30 0.16 -14.91
C THR A 156 17.66 -0.27 -16.25
N GLY A 157 17.21 0.68 -17.06
CA GLY A 157 17.06 0.50 -18.51
C GLY A 157 15.76 -0.11 -19.02
N VAL A 158 14.88 -0.68 -18.19
CA VAL A 158 13.60 -1.22 -18.65
C VAL A 158 12.43 -0.59 -17.89
N ARG A 159 11.72 0.33 -18.55
CA ARG A 159 10.45 0.90 -18.07
C ARG A 159 9.34 0.35 -18.95
N LEU A 160 8.70 -0.72 -18.50
CA LEU A 160 7.49 -1.22 -19.15
C LEU A 160 6.29 -0.40 -18.68
N GLN A 161 5.19 -0.47 -19.41
CA GLN A 161 3.94 0.01 -18.87
C GLN A 161 3.56 -0.87 -17.67
N LEU A 162 3.19 -0.26 -16.55
CA LEU A 162 2.68 -1.00 -15.40
C LEU A 162 1.32 -1.60 -15.72
N THR A 163 1.28 -2.92 -15.77
CA THR A 163 0.11 -3.81 -15.80
C THR A 163 0.09 -4.70 -14.55
N PRO A 164 -1.03 -5.35 -14.20
CA PRO A 164 -1.08 -6.30 -13.09
C PRO A 164 0.03 -7.36 -13.14
N GLU A 165 0.27 -7.93 -14.32
CA GLU A 165 1.31 -8.94 -14.59
C GLU A 165 2.70 -8.38 -14.30
N THR A 166 3.02 -7.20 -14.82
CA THR A 166 4.35 -6.62 -14.62
C THR A 166 4.65 -6.31 -13.16
N VAL A 167 3.66 -5.92 -12.36
CA VAL A 167 3.84 -5.68 -10.91
C VAL A 167 4.12 -7.00 -10.20
N LEU A 168 3.36 -8.06 -10.49
CA LEU A 168 3.60 -9.40 -9.94
C LEU A 168 4.96 -9.95 -10.36
N ASP A 169 5.29 -9.84 -11.64
CA ASP A 169 6.55 -10.34 -12.18
C ASP A 169 7.75 -9.58 -11.60
N LEU A 170 7.62 -8.26 -11.40
CA LEU A 170 8.65 -7.47 -10.70
C LEU A 170 8.78 -7.88 -9.24
N LEU A 171 7.68 -8.03 -8.49
CA LEU A 171 7.73 -8.50 -7.10
C LEU A 171 8.43 -9.85 -6.99
N HIS A 172 8.04 -10.81 -7.82
CA HIS A 172 8.59 -12.18 -7.77
C HIS A 172 10.08 -12.22 -8.12
N ASN A 173 10.50 -11.42 -9.10
CA ASN A 173 11.87 -11.45 -9.60
C ASN A 173 12.82 -10.48 -8.87
N PHE A 174 12.30 -9.48 -8.16
CA PHE A 174 13.14 -8.52 -7.44
C PHE A 174 13.79 -9.21 -6.23
N GLN A 175 15.11 -9.33 -6.27
CA GLN A 175 15.90 -9.90 -5.19
C GLN A 175 16.37 -8.78 -4.27
N ARG A 176 16.02 -8.86 -2.99
CA ARG A 176 16.45 -7.95 -1.95
C ARG A 176 16.81 -8.76 -0.71
N PRO A 177 17.98 -8.54 -0.10
CA PRO A 177 18.37 -9.22 1.12
C PRO A 177 17.32 -9.07 2.23
N LEU A 178 16.95 -10.18 2.87
CA LEU A 178 16.06 -10.24 4.03
C LEU A 178 16.48 -9.27 5.15
N GLN A 179 17.77 -9.14 5.44
CA GLN A 179 18.23 -8.18 6.46
C GLN A 179 17.86 -6.73 6.12
N MET A 180 17.83 -6.39 4.82
CA MET A 180 17.40 -5.08 4.36
C MET A 180 15.88 -4.93 4.44
N GLU A 181 15.09 -6.01 4.30
CA GLU A 181 13.62 -5.95 4.39
C GLU A 181 13.07 -5.79 5.81
N LYS A 182 13.78 -6.30 6.82
CA LYS A 182 13.33 -6.24 8.22
C LYS A 182 13.09 -4.82 8.76
N GLY A 183 13.78 -3.83 8.19
CA GLY A 183 13.73 -2.44 8.66
C GLY A 183 12.60 -1.61 8.06
N ASP A 184 12.20 -1.90 6.83
CA ASP A 184 11.43 -0.95 6.00
C ASP A 184 10.39 -1.61 5.06
N MET A 185 10.35 -2.94 4.96
CA MET A 185 9.33 -3.72 4.22
C MET A 185 9.13 -3.26 2.76
N GLN A 186 10.22 -3.05 2.04
CA GLN A 186 10.21 -2.40 0.72
C GLN A 186 9.51 -3.22 -0.35
N LEU A 187 9.64 -4.54 -0.31
CA LEU A 187 8.97 -5.41 -1.28
C LEU A 187 7.44 -5.30 -1.16
N GLY A 188 6.92 -5.19 0.05
CA GLY A 188 5.48 -4.96 0.27
C GLY A 188 5.01 -3.58 -0.19
N HIS A 189 5.87 -2.56 -0.07
CA HIS A 189 5.61 -1.24 -0.65
C HIS A 189 5.65 -1.24 -2.17
N ILE A 190 6.56 -1.99 -2.81
CA ILE A 190 6.53 -2.22 -4.27
C ILE A 190 5.18 -2.83 -4.66
N LEU A 191 4.74 -3.89 -3.99
CA LEU A 191 3.46 -4.54 -4.28
C LEU A 191 2.29 -3.54 -4.19
N THR A 192 2.16 -2.85 -3.07
CA THR A 192 1.03 -1.95 -2.81
C THR A 192 1.04 -0.69 -3.67
N HIS A 193 2.23 -0.13 -3.93
CA HIS A 193 2.39 1.02 -4.82
C HIS A 193 2.07 0.65 -6.28
N GLY A 194 2.59 -0.47 -6.77
CA GLY A 194 2.28 -0.96 -8.12
C GLY A 194 0.80 -1.26 -8.29
N HIS A 195 0.19 -1.92 -7.30
CA HIS A 195 -1.26 -2.15 -7.26
C HIS A 195 -2.06 -0.84 -7.35
N ALA A 196 -1.73 0.15 -6.52
CA ALA A 196 -2.40 1.43 -6.50
C ALA A 196 -2.33 2.15 -7.86
N ILE A 197 -1.16 2.16 -8.52
CA ILE A 197 -1.01 2.77 -9.84
C ILE A 197 -1.86 2.04 -10.88
N VAL A 198 -1.82 0.72 -10.91
CA VAL A 198 -2.56 -0.08 -11.90
C VAL A 198 -4.07 0.14 -11.78
N GLU A 199 -4.62 0.10 -10.56
CA GLU A 199 -6.05 0.36 -10.32
C GLU A 199 -6.42 1.81 -10.68
N MET A 200 -5.62 2.79 -10.25
CA MET A 200 -5.90 4.19 -10.58
C MET A 200 -5.81 4.48 -12.08
N LYS A 201 -4.89 3.85 -12.80
CA LYS A 201 -4.85 3.89 -14.27
C LYS A 201 -6.10 3.30 -14.89
N GLN A 202 -6.66 2.23 -14.33
CA GLN A 202 -7.88 1.63 -14.87
C GLN A 202 -9.12 2.49 -14.58
N ALA A 203 -9.28 2.98 -13.35
CA ALA A 203 -10.47 3.73 -12.91
C ALA A 203 -10.46 5.20 -13.37
N TYR A 204 -9.27 5.81 -13.50
CA TYR A 204 -9.12 7.25 -13.74
C TYR A 204 -8.27 7.55 -14.99
N ARG A 205 -8.42 6.77 -16.07
CA ARG A 205 -7.67 6.89 -17.35
C ARG A 205 -7.58 8.31 -17.90
N GLN A 206 -8.60 9.13 -17.68
CA GLN A 206 -8.67 10.53 -18.14
C GLN A 206 -7.73 11.48 -17.37
N TYR A 207 -7.27 11.07 -16.18
CA TYR A 207 -6.38 11.84 -15.31
C TYR A 207 -5.02 11.17 -15.14
N VAL A 208 -4.97 9.83 -15.21
CA VAL A 208 -3.78 9.02 -14.99
C VAL A 208 -3.53 8.11 -16.18
N HIS A 209 -2.61 8.56 -17.03
CA HIS A 209 -1.97 7.75 -18.06
C HIS A 209 -0.75 7.04 -17.45
N ASP A 210 0.35 6.90 -18.19
CA ASP A 210 1.59 6.32 -17.69
C ASP A 210 2.43 7.33 -16.87
N ASN A 211 1.80 8.37 -16.33
CA ASN A 211 2.49 9.46 -15.61
C ASN A 211 2.98 9.04 -14.22
N LEU A 212 2.41 7.99 -13.61
CA LEU A 212 2.83 7.49 -12.30
C LEU A 212 3.84 6.34 -12.39
N ASP A 213 3.91 5.65 -13.54
CA ASP A 213 4.89 4.59 -13.79
C ASP A 213 6.34 5.05 -13.50
N PRO A 214 6.78 6.27 -13.90
CA PRO A 214 8.12 6.77 -13.57
C PRO A 214 8.43 6.80 -12.07
N ALA A 215 7.47 7.18 -11.22
CA ALA A 215 7.66 7.25 -9.77
C ALA A 215 7.90 5.86 -9.19
N PHE A 216 7.16 4.86 -9.66
CA PHE A 216 7.37 3.46 -9.30
C PHE A 216 8.74 2.93 -9.76
N TYR A 217 9.11 3.16 -11.03
CA TYR A 217 10.41 2.71 -11.52
C TYR A 217 11.59 3.43 -10.88
N ALA A 218 11.44 4.69 -10.48
CA ALA A 218 12.44 5.40 -9.69
C ALA A 218 12.69 4.67 -8.35
N ARG A 219 11.63 4.20 -7.69
CA ARG A 219 11.75 3.37 -6.48
C ARG A 219 12.47 2.06 -6.73
N ILE A 220 12.12 1.34 -7.81
CA ILE A 220 12.80 0.10 -8.19
C ILE A 220 14.30 0.33 -8.43
N ASN A 221 14.66 1.39 -9.14
CA ASN A 221 16.07 1.73 -9.37
C ASN A 221 16.80 2.03 -8.06
N LEU A 222 16.15 2.76 -7.16
CA LEU A 222 16.74 3.12 -5.86
C LEU A 222 17.00 1.88 -5.01
N LEU A 223 16.05 0.95 -4.95
CA LEU A 223 16.20 -0.32 -4.25
C LEU A 223 17.27 -1.20 -4.90
N ALA A 224 17.31 -1.25 -6.23
CA ALA A 224 18.34 -2.01 -6.96
C ALA A 224 19.74 -1.45 -6.67
N TYR A 225 19.88 -0.13 -6.65
CA TYR A 225 21.13 0.53 -6.28
C TYR A 225 21.49 0.27 -4.82
N ALA A 226 20.55 0.38 -3.89
CA ALA A 226 20.77 0.04 -2.48
C ALA A 226 21.30 -1.39 -2.30
N ASN A 227 20.78 -2.36 -3.05
CA ASN A 227 21.26 -3.74 -3.01
C ASN A 227 22.73 -3.88 -3.45
N THR A 228 23.25 -2.97 -4.28
CA THR A 228 24.68 -2.97 -4.65
C THR A 228 25.61 -2.51 -3.52
N LEU A 229 25.07 -1.75 -2.56
CA LEU A 229 25.79 -1.21 -1.41
C LEU A 229 25.87 -2.22 -0.24
N GLU A 230 25.11 -3.31 -0.29
CA GLU A 230 25.12 -4.34 0.76
C GLU A 230 26.44 -5.12 0.73
N GLU A 231 27.18 -5.06 1.83
CA GLU A 231 28.46 -5.74 2.01
C GLU A 231 28.26 -7.20 2.43
N ASN A 232 27.20 -7.48 3.19
CA ASN A 232 26.87 -8.80 3.73
C ASN A 232 25.90 -9.58 2.83
N ARG A 233 26.35 -9.98 1.64
CA ARG A 233 25.52 -10.77 0.70
C ARG A 233 25.28 -12.23 1.10
N VAL A 234 25.81 -12.67 2.24
CA VAL A 234 25.65 -14.07 2.67
C VAL A 234 24.30 -14.24 3.36
N GLU A 235 23.25 -14.38 2.56
CA GLU A 235 22.01 -14.98 3.03
C GLU A 235 22.07 -16.47 2.73
N SER A 236 22.31 -17.27 3.76
CA SER A 236 22.14 -18.72 3.66
C SER A 236 20.67 -19.04 3.34
N GLU A 237 20.45 -20.13 2.61
CA GLU A 237 19.15 -20.59 2.07
C GLU A 237 18.00 -20.83 3.08
N SER A 238 18.08 -20.40 4.33
CA SER A 238 17.04 -20.71 5.31
C SER A 238 16.83 -19.60 6.33
N ALA A 239 16.12 -18.57 5.91
CA ALA A 239 15.30 -17.78 6.83
C ALA A 239 13.85 -17.68 6.32
N VAL A 240 13.41 -18.69 5.55
CA VAL A 240 11.99 -18.99 5.43
C VAL A 240 11.58 -19.48 6.81
N THR A 241 10.79 -18.69 7.53
CA THR A 241 10.12 -19.16 8.74
C THR A 241 9.46 -20.52 8.44
N GLU A 242 9.53 -21.48 9.37
CA GLU A 242 9.10 -22.89 9.16
C GLU A 242 7.66 -23.07 8.63
N TYR A 243 6.85 -21.99 8.59
CA TYR A 243 5.48 -22.01 8.10
C TYR A 243 5.28 -20.93 7.01
N GLU A 244 4.92 -21.39 5.81
CA GLU A 244 4.50 -20.54 4.70
C GLU A 244 3.19 -19.81 5.07
N LEU A 245 3.25 -18.48 5.12
CA LEU A 245 2.09 -17.65 5.45
C LEU A 245 1.27 -17.35 4.19
N ASN A 246 0.05 -17.90 4.17
CA ASN A 246 -0.87 -17.82 3.04
C ASN A 246 -2.14 -17.04 3.43
N PRO A 247 -2.46 -15.90 2.79
CA PRO A 247 -3.67 -15.13 3.06
C PRO A 247 -4.98 -15.87 2.72
N LEU A 248 -4.90 -17.05 2.09
CA LEU A 248 -6.02 -17.96 1.88
C LEU A 248 -6.20 -19.00 3.01
N GLU A 249 -5.41 -18.92 4.07
CA GLU A 249 -5.51 -19.80 5.24
C GLU A 249 -5.71 -19.04 6.56
N PRO A 250 -6.36 -19.66 7.58
CA PRO A 250 -6.61 -19.01 8.87
C PRO A 250 -5.36 -18.53 9.60
N SER A 251 -4.27 -19.31 9.55
CA SER A 251 -3.02 -19.03 10.28
C SER A 251 -2.44 -17.65 9.96
N TYR A 252 -2.57 -17.20 8.71
CA TYR A 252 -2.16 -15.86 8.30
C TYR A 252 -2.91 -14.77 9.06
N TRP A 253 -4.23 -14.89 9.15
CA TRP A 253 -5.10 -13.89 9.78
C TRP A 253 -5.07 -13.94 11.30
N GLU A 254 -4.80 -15.12 11.88
CA GLU A 254 -4.54 -15.28 13.31
C GLU A 254 -3.23 -14.60 13.71
N GLN A 255 -2.17 -14.78 12.92
CA GLN A 255 -0.92 -14.07 13.13
C GLN A 255 -1.07 -12.57 12.92
N ALA A 256 -1.75 -12.17 11.84
CA ALA A 256 -2.03 -10.77 11.57
C ALA A 256 -2.83 -10.13 12.71
N LEU A 257 -3.68 -10.87 13.42
CA LEU A 257 -4.40 -10.40 14.61
C LEU A 257 -3.48 -10.31 15.85
N ALA A 258 -2.42 -11.09 15.93
CA ALA A 258 -1.50 -11.11 17.07
C ALA A 258 -0.38 -10.07 16.99
N GLU A 259 0.03 -9.66 15.79
CA GLU A 259 1.16 -8.76 15.57
C GLU A 259 0.77 -7.28 15.43
N SER A 260 1.52 -6.38 16.07
CA SER A 260 1.29 -4.92 16.01
C SER A 260 1.43 -4.29 14.60
N ARG A 261 1.92 -5.04 13.61
CA ARG A 261 2.09 -4.60 12.21
C ARG A 261 0.84 -4.80 11.35
N HIS A 262 -0.34 -4.93 11.99
CA HIS A 262 -1.67 -5.10 11.40
C HIS A 262 -1.84 -4.46 10.00
N GLY A 263 -1.47 -3.18 9.85
CA GLY A 263 -1.70 -2.42 8.64
C GLY A 263 -0.93 -2.90 7.41
N HIS A 264 0.22 -3.56 7.57
CA HIS A 264 0.98 -4.11 6.45
C HIS A 264 0.41 -5.43 5.96
N PHE A 265 0.10 -6.37 6.88
CA PHE A 265 -0.51 -7.66 6.54
C PHE A 265 -1.73 -7.46 5.62
N TYR A 266 -2.69 -6.64 6.02
CA TYR A 266 -3.95 -6.55 5.30
C TYR A 266 -3.81 -5.89 3.92
N LYS A 267 -3.03 -4.81 3.81
CA LYS A 267 -2.78 -4.13 2.52
C LYS A 267 -2.03 -5.05 1.55
N TYR A 268 -1.08 -5.83 2.06
CA TYR A 268 -0.28 -6.76 1.27
C TYR A 268 -1.14 -7.91 0.76
N ALA A 269 -1.94 -8.55 1.64
CA ALA A 269 -2.88 -9.59 1.24
C ALA A 269 -3.88 -9.09 0.20
N TYR A 270 -4.51 -7.94 0.43
CA TYR A 270 -5.45 -7.35 -0.53
C TYR A 270 -4.79 -7.09 -1.87
N SER A 271 -3.66 -6.39 -1.89
CA SER A 271 -2.97 -6.02 -3.13
C SER A 271 -2.48 -7.24 -3.92
N TYR A 272 -1.94 -8.25 -3.23
CA TYR A 272 -1.49 -9.48 -3.86
C TYR A 272 -2.64 -10.24 -4.52
N LEU A 273 -3.70 -10.55 -3.76
CA LEU A 273 -4.85 -11.30 -4.26
C LEU A 273 -5.59 -10.53 -5.37
N ARG A 274 -5.71 -9.21 -5.22
CA ARG A 274 -6.35 -8.35 -6.21
C ARG A 274 -5.56 -8.31 -7.52
N LEU A 275 -4.25 -8.12 -7.48
CA LEU A 275 -3.40 -8.14 -8.66
C LEU A 275 -3.45 -9.49 -9.40
N TYR A 276 -3.44 -10.61 -8.67
CA TYR A 276 -3.60 -11.94 -9.28
C TYR A 276 -4.93 -12.05 -10.03
N ARG A 277 -6.03 -11.64 -9.41
CA ARG A 277 -7.35 -11.62 -10.06
C ARG A 277 -7.36 -10.74 -11.31
N MET A 278 -6.80 -9.53 -11.22
CA MET A 278 -6.74 -8.59 -12.36
C MET A 278 -5.91 -9.15 -13.52
N ALA A 279 -4.84 -9.90 -13.21
CA ALA A 279 -4.00 -10.57 -14.19
C ALA A 279 -4.63 -11.84 -14.79
N GLY A 280 -5.80 -12.26 -14.32
CA GLY A 280 -6.38 -13.56 -14.68
C GLY A 280 -5.52 -14.75 -14.25
N ARG A 281 -4.69 -14.57 -13.20
CA ARG A 281 -3.79 -15.58 -12.64
C ARG A 281 -4.33 -16.06 -11.29
N SER A 282 -3.90 -17.25 -10.87
CA SER A 282 -4.14 -17.74 -9.51
C SER A 282 -2.80 -17.84 -8.76
N PRO A 283 -2.72 -17.41 -7.50
CA PRO A 283 -1.51 -17.60 -6.71
C PRO A 283 -1.34 -19.10 -6.44
N SER A 284 -0.20 -19.65 -6.84
CA SER A 284 0.13 -21.08 -6.69
C SER A 284 1.25 -21.34 -5.69
N ASP A 285 2.02 -20.32 -5.35
CA ASP A 285 3.16 -20.39 -4.43
C ASP A 285 3.16 -19.10 -3.58
N PHE A 286 3.05 -19.22 -2.27
CA PHE A 286 3.03 -18.10 -1.33
C PHE A 286 4.39 -17.88 -0.66
N ARG A 287 5.43 -18.67 -0.97
CA ARG A 287 6.81 -18.40 -0.51
C ARG A 287 7.30 -17.03 -0.95
N LEU A 288 6.90 -16.59 -2.14
CA LEU A 288 7.22 -15.26 -2.65
C LEU A 288 6.44 -14.16 -1.93
N PHE A 289 5.21 -14.44 -1.49
CA PHE A 289 4.43 -13.53 -0.65
C PHE A 289 4.98 -13.45 0.78
N GLN A 290 5.53 -14.54 1.31
CA GLN A 290 6.16 -14.54 2.63
C GLN A 290 7.36 -13.59 2.73
N ARG A 291 8.03 -13.29 1.60
CA ARG A 291 9.16 -12.36 1.54
C ARG A 291 8.77 -10.91 1.86
N ILE A 292 7.47 -10.58 1.91
CA ILE A 292 6.99 -9.22 2.17
C ILE A 292 6.38 -9.03 3.57
N LEU A 293 6.49 -10.02 4.46
CA LEU A 293 5.93 -10.02 5.83
C LEU A 293 7.06 -9.93 6.88
#